data_AF-A0A8H3QK50-F1
#
_entry.id   AF-A0A8H3QK50-F1
#
_cell.length_a   1.000
_cell.length_b   1.000
_cell.length_c   1.000
_cell.angle_alpha   90.00
_cell.angle_beta   90.00
_cell.angle_gamma   90.00
#
_symmetry.space_group_name_H-M   'P 1'
#
loop_
_entity.id
_entity.type
_entity.pdbx_description
1 polymer ?
#
loop_
_entity_poly.entity_id
_entity_poly.type
_entity_poly.pdbx_seq_one_letter_code
_entity_poly.pdbx_strand_id
1 'polypeptide(L)'
;MKECWNSDPSKRPTINLIVEIAFDWYTNKFSNQFKLAESKRLELIQSKDLILSLAKSRAIFTSRWLASLISTTNLSSINMNRGTAHKCIIRKFKS
;
A
#
# COMPACT_ATOMS: atom_id res chain seq x y z
N MET A 1 12.70 -8.73 -3.94
CA MET A 1 11.68 -7.94 -3.21
C MET A 1 10.76 -8.73 -2.29
N LYS A 2 10.58 -10.05 -2.46
CA LYS A 2 9.80 -10.86 -1.49
C LYS A 2 10.34 -10.72 -0.06
N GLU A 3 11.67 -10.68 0.08
CA GLU A 3 12.34 -10.46 1.37
C GLU A 3 12.00 -9.11 2.04
N CYS A 4 11.60 -8.08 1.28
CA CYS A 4 11.16 -6.81 1.85
C CYS A 4 9.87 -6.95 2.67
N TRP A 5 9.11 -8.02 2.43
CA TRP A 5 7.81 -8.28 3.06
C TRP A 5 7.93 -9.31 4.18
N ASN A 6 9.15 -9.59 4.67
CA ASN A 6 9.34 -10.49 5.79
C ASN A 6 8.63 -9.96 7.05
N SER A 7 7.87 -10.82 7.73
CA SER A 7 7.19 -10.49 8.98
C SER A 7 8.18 -10.05 10.05
N ASP A 8 9.36 -10.66 10.07
CA ASP A 8 10.48 -10.29 10.92
C ASP A 8 11.25 -9.10 10.29
N PRO A 9 11.28 -7.92 10.94
CA PRO A 9 12.00 -6.74 10.43
C PRO A 9 13.50 -6.97 10.25
N SER A 10 14.12 -7.79 11.11
CA SER A 10 15.57 -8.04 11.08
C SER A 10 15.99 -8.86 9.86
N LYS A 11 15.06 -9.57 9.22
CA LYS A 11 15.30 -10.33 8.00
C LYS A 11 15.06 -9.53 6.72
N ARG A 12 14.59 -8.28 6.83
CA ARG A 12 14.38 -7.43 5.66
C ARG A 12 15.74 -6.94 5.14
N PRO A 13 15.87 -6.76 3.82
CA PRO A 13 17.09 -6.20 3.24
C PRO A 13 17.29 -4.75 3.68
N THR A 14 18.55 -4.33 3.72
CA THR A 14 18.92 -2.94 3.97
C THR A 14 18.57 -2.05 2.79
N ILE A 15 18.46 -0.74 3.04
CA ILE A 15 18.14 0.23 1.99
C ILE A 15 19.18 0.24 0.87
N ASN A 16 20.46 0.08 1.20
CA ASN A 16 21.54 0.04 0.21
C ASN A 16 21.37 -1.13 -0.76
N LEU A 17 21.05 -2.32 -0.25
CA LEU A 17 20.79 -3.50 -1.08
C LEU A 17 19.56 -3.32 -1.97
N ILE A 18 18.50 -2.66 -1.46
CA ILE A 18 17.32 -2.35 -2.27
C ILE A 18 17.66 -1.39 -3.41
N VAL A 19 18.48 -0.36 -3.14
CA VAL A 19 18.91 0.61 -4.16
C VAL A 19 19.75 -0.07 -5.24
N GLU A 20 20.69 -0.95 -4.88
CA GLU A 20 21.48 -1.74 -5.84
C GLU A 20 20.58 -2.61 -6.74
N ILE A 21 19.66 -3.37 -6.14
CA ILE A 21 18.71 -4.19 -6.90
C ILE A 21 17.87 -3.33 -7.86
N ALA A 22 17.40 -2.16 -7.40
CA ALA A 22 16.61 -1.25 -8.24
C ALA A 22 17.45 -0.64 -9.37
N PHE A 23 18.72 -0.33 -9.11
CA PHE A 23 19.64 0.18 -10.10
C PHE A 23 19.97 -0.88 -11.17
N ASP A 24 20.16 -2.14 -10.79
CA ASP A 24 20.34 -3.26 -11.72
C ASP A 24 19.12 -3.47 -12.62
N TRP A 25 17.92 -3.28 -12.07
CA TRP A 25 16.68 -3.33 -12.85
C TRP A 25 16.61 -2.21 -13.87
N TYR A 26 16.99 -1.00 -13.47
CA TYR A 26 17.02 0.18 -14.32
C TYR A 26 18.08 0.08 -15.43
N THR A 27 19.28 -0.41 -15.10
CA THR A 27 20.45 -0.48 -16.00
C THR A 27 20.48 -1.72 -16.91
N ASN A 28 19.48 -2.60 -16.81
CA ASN A 28 19.07 -3.59 -17.83
C ASN A 28 19.58 -5.04 -17.65
N LYS A 29 18.90 -5.82 -16.80
CA LYS A 29 18.96 -7.31 -16.81
C LYS A 29 17.59 -8.02 -16.81
N PHE A 30 16.47 -7.29 -16.72
CA PHE A 30 15.13 -7.85 -16.53
C PHE A 30 14.03 -7.26 -17.45
N SER A 31 14.41 -6.57 -18.53
CA SER A 31 13.46 -5.90 -19.44
C SER A 31 12.35 -6.83 -19.98
N ASN A 32 12.68 -8.09 -20.26
CA ASN A 32 11.70 -9.07 -20.74
C ASN A 32 10.67 -9.49 -19.68
N GLN A 33 11.06 -9.56 -18.39
CA GLN A 33 10.14 -9.90 -17.32
C GLN A 33 9.11 -8.79 -17.09
N PHE A 34 9.56 -7.53 -17.13
CA PHE A 34 8.66 -6.38 -17.05
C PHE A 34 7.73 -6.29 -18.27
N LYS A 35 8.24 -6.52 -19.48
CA LYS A 35 7.40 -6.57 -20.70
C LYS A 35 6.34 -7.68 -20.63
N LEU A 36 6.72 -8.87 -20.17
CA LEU A 36 5.78 -9.99 -20.00
C LEU A 36 4.73 -9.69 -18.93
N ALA A 37 5.14 -9.12 -17.80
CA ALA A 37 4.24 -8.70 -16.74
C ALA A 37 3.25 -7.64 -17.23
N GLU A 38 3.74 -6.66 -18.00
CA GLU A 38 2.91 -5.61 -18.58
C GLU A 38 1.91 -6.15 -19.62
N SER A 39 2.34 -7.09 -20.46
CA SER A 39 1.45 -7.77 -21.41
C SER A 39 0.33 -8.52 -20.69
N LYS A 40 0.64 -9.28 -19.63
CA LYS A 40 -0.38 -9.97 -18.80
C LYS A 40 -1.30 -8.98 -18.10
N ARG A 41 -0.78 -7.86 -17.60
CA ARG A 41 -1.58 -6.80 -16.97
C ARG A 41 -2.61 -6.25 -17.96
N LEU A 42 -2.19 -5.98 -19.20
CA LEU A 42 -3.08 -5.49 -20.26
C LEU A 42 -4.13 -6.52 -20.65
N GLU A 43 -3.76 -7.78 -20.79
CA GLU A 43 -4.69 -8.89 -21.06
C GLU A 43 -5.77 -9.01 -19.98
N LEU A 44 -5.38 -8.96 -18.70
CA LEU A 44 -6.31 -9.01 -17.57
C LEU A 44 -7.26 -7.80 -17.54
N ILE A 45 -6.76 -6.60 -17.85
CA ILE A 45 -7.59 -5.38 -17.92
C ILE A 45 -8.60 -5.47 -19.06
N GLN A 46 -8.18 -5.97 -20.22
CA GLN A 46 -9.06 -6.17 -21.37
C GLN A 46 -10.10 -7.25 -21.09
N SER A 47 -9.73 -8.29 -20.33
CA SER A 47 -10.65 -9.39 -19.98
C SER A 47 -11.80 -8.97 -19.07
N LYS A 48 -11.75 -7.79 -18.42
CA LYS A 48 -12.78 -7.04 -17.64
C LYS A 48 -13.63 -7.78 -16.58
N ASP A 49 -13.77 -9.09 -16.66
CA ASP A 49 -14.62 -9.96 -15.85
C ASP A 49 -13.96 -10.40 -14.53
N LEU A 50 -12.62 -10.34 -14.45
CA LEU A 50 -11.86 -10.75 -13.25
C LEU A 50 -11.79 -9.66 -12.16
N ILE A 51 -11.76 -8.37 -12.54
CA ILE A 51 -11.63 -7.27 -11.55
C ILE A 51 -12.92 -7.11 -10.74
N LEU A 52 -14.09 -7.26 -11.39
CA LEU A 52 -15.39 -7.13 -10.73
C LEU A 52 -15.74 -8.35 -9.86
N SER A 53 -15.20 -9.54 -10.17
CA SER A 53 -15.43 -10.75 -9.37
C SER A 53 -14.52 -10.84 -8.14
N LEU A 54 -13.27 -10.35 -8.19
CA LEU A 54 -12.40 -10.28 -7.01
C LEU A 54 -12.86 -9.19 -6.00
N ALA A 55 -13.47 -8.11 -6.50
CA ALA A 55 -14.11 -7.08 -5.68
C ALA A 55 -15.36 -7.60 -4.92
N LYS A 56 -15.86 -8.80 -5.24
CA LYS A 56 -16.93 -9.48 -4.49
C LYS A 56 -16.41 -10.35 -3.35
N SER A 57 -15.11 -10.33 -3.04
CA SER A 57 -14.70 -10.75 -1.70
C SER A 57 -15.33 -9.75 -0.71
N ARG A 58 -16.07 -10.28 0.27
CA ARG A 58 -16.80 -9.53 1.32
C ARG A 58 -15.90 -8.70 2.25
N ALA A 59 -14.77 -8.18 1.77
CA ALA A 59 -13.98 -7.21 2.49
C ALA A 59 -14.72 -5.87 2.49
N ILE A 60 -15.69 -5.74 3.38
CA ILE A 60 -16.24 -4.46 3.80
C ILE A 60 -15.11 -3.76 4.56
N PHE A 61 -14.16 -3.14 3.85
CA PHE A 61 -13.29 -2.14 4.46
C PHE A 61 -14.07 -0.83 4.56
N THR A 62 -15.13 -0.83 5.37
CA THR A 62 -15.67 0.43 5.87
C THR A 62 -14.63 0.95 6.83
N SER A 63 -14.01 2.07 6.47
CA SER A 63 -13.26 2.87 7.42
C SER A 63 -14.15 3.09 8.65
N ARG A 64 -13.75 2.55 9.80
CA ARG A 64 -14.41 2.90 11.07
C ARG A 64 -14.19 4.39 11.27
N TRP A 65 -15.27 5.13 11.54
CA TRP A 65 -15.17 6.56 11.78
C TRP A 65 -14.24 6.79 12.97
N LEU A 66 -13.18 7.58 12.75
CA LEU A 66 -12.12 7.81 13.73
C LEU A 66 -12.66 8.25 15.10
N ALA A 67 -13.75 9.01 15.13
CA ALA A 67 -14.38 9.45 16.38
C ALA A 67 -14.94 8.27 17.21
N SER A 68 -15.44 7.21 16.58
CA SER A 68 -15.87 5.99 17.27
C SER A 68 -14.70 5.23 17.88
N LEU A 69 -13.51 5.31 17.29
CA LEU A 69 -12.31 4.72 17.87
C LEU A 69 -11.81 5.58 19.03
N ILE A 70 -11.78 6.90 18.85
CA ILE A 70 -11.37 7.87 19.88
C ILE A 70 -12.29 7.77 21.11
N SER A 71 -13.60 7.58 20.94
CA SER A 71 -14.53 7.44 22.07
C SER A 71 -14.31 6.17 22.88
N THR A 72 -13.76 5.11 22.27
CA THR A 72 -13.45 3.85 22.96
C THR A 72 -12.09 3.86 23.66
N THR A 73 -11.20 4.80 23.32
CA THR A 73 -9.90 4.93 23.95
C THR A 73 -9.95 5.95 25.07
N ASN A 74 -9.75 5.54 26.33
CA ASN A 74 -9.48 6.47 27.43
C ASN A 74 -8.17 7.21 27.14
N LEU A 75 -8.28 8.46 26.68
CA LEU A 75 -7.17 9.31 26.22
C LEU A 75 -6.30 9.86 27.36
N SER A 76 -6.29 9.21 28.52
CA SER A 76 -5.54 9.65 29.70
C SER A 76 -4.06 9.27 29.67
N SER A 77 -3.61 8.48 28.68
CA SER A 77 -2.22 7.99 28.58
C SER A 77 -1.44 8.50 27.37
N ILE A 78 -2.02 9.31 26.48
CA ILE A 78 -1.31 9.80 25.30
C ILE A 78 -0.77 11.20 25.53
N ASN A 79 0.44 11.31 26.09
CA ASN A 79 1.22 12.55 26.04
C ASN A 79 1.72 12.75 24.60
N MET A 80 0.87 13.28 23.71
CA MET A 80 1.31 13.76 22.42
C MET A 80 2.03 15.09 22.62
N ASN A 81 3.36 15.05 22.56
CA ASN A 81 4.16 16.25 22.34
C ASN A 81 3.58 16.95 21.09
N ARG A 82 3.05 18.16 21.27
CA ARG A 82 2.37 18.95 20.25
C ARG A 82 3.34 19.37 19.15
N GLY A 83 3.65 18.45 18.22
CA GLY A 83 4.24 18.75 16.92
C GLY A 83 3.12 19.01 15.92
N THR A 84 2.96 20.29 15.54
CA THR A 84 2.21 20.82 14.38
C THR A 84 1.25 19.86 13.67
N ALA A 85 -0.04 19.96 14.01
CA ALA A 85 -1.13 19.34 13.28
C ALA A 85 -1.22 19.92 11.86
N HIS A 86 -0.82 19.14 10.85
CA HIS A 86 -1.14 19.46 9.46
C HIS A 86 -2.65 19.27 9.24
N LYS A 87 -3.37 20.37 8.95
CA LYS A 87 -4.79 20.36 8.57
C LYS A 87 -4.97 19.53 7.30
N CYS A 88 -5.47 18.30 7.45
CA CYS A 88 -5.98 17.53 6.32
C CYS A 88 -7.39 18.05 5.97
N ILE A 89 -7.49 18.81 4.89
CA ILE A 89 -8.78 19.27 4.35
C ILE A 89 -9.41 18.10 3.60
N ILE A 90 -10.39 17.44 4.23
CA ILE A 90 -11.24 16.46 3.55
C ILE A 90 -12.21 17.24 2.65
N ARG A 91 -11.94 17.29 1.34
CA ARG A 91 -12.91 17.75 0.34
C ARG A 91 -14.03 16.71 0.23
N LYS A 92 -15.24 17.07 0.67
CA LYS A 92 -16.46 16.33 0.35
C LYS A 92 -16.70 16.42 -1.16
N PHE A 93 -16.54 15.32 -1.89
CA PHE A 93 -17.23 15.17 -3.17
C PHE A 93 -18.71 14.89 -2.86
N LYS A 94 -19.57 15.87 -3.16
CA LYS A 94 -21.01 15.63 -3.26
C LYS A 94 -21.28 14.96 -4.61
N SER A 95 -21.98 13.82 -4.57
CA SER A 95 -22.76 13.33 -5.70
C SER A 95 -24.06 14.09 -5.82
#